data_AF-A0A7Z7BUT0-F1
#
_entry.id   AF-A0A7Z7BUT0-F1
#
_cell.length_a   1.000
_cell.length_b   1.000
_cell.length_c   1.000
_cell.angle_alpha   90.00
_cell.angle_beta   90.00
_cell.angle_gamma   90.00
#
_symmetry.space_group_name_H-M   'P 1'
#
loop_
_entity.id
_entity.type
_entity.pdbx_description
1 polymer ?
#
loop_
_entity_poly.entity_id
_entity_poly.type
_entity_poly.pdbx_seq_one_letter_code
_entity_poly.pdbx_strand_id
1 'polypeptide(L)'
;MSVAVGPAGGAAGDPGPETRAEAREALAAAARPRRFGAWYVAEHRFRVMRSYLQTVLVTGFGNPLLYLLAMGLGLGSLVSANMGPNAVDGVSYLAFVAPALLCTAAVTVASEEFTYPIMLGFKWNPTFYGINASPISPGQIIDGVVIAVVARILGTSAIYFAFMVLFGAVPSPWGWVSILVGTLGGLAFGAPIMAYVATLEQDTGQIAMLMRFVLLPMSLFSGTFFPLSSMPWFLQWIGWISPLWHSTELSRVFTYGMSEPLWLSVVHVVYLAALFVAFWLWSRRIAARRLNK
;
A
#
# COMPACT_ATOMS: atom_id res chain seq x y z
N MET A 1 -56.27 -14.63 -44.29
CA MET A 1 -55.58 -15.92 -44.04
C MET A 1 -54.64 -15.67 -42.87
N SER A 2 -55.08 -16.07 -41.68
CA SER A 2 -54.45 -15.76 -40.39
C SER A 2 -53.25 -16.68 -40.17
N VAL A 3 -52.06 -16.12 -39.92
CA VAL A 3 -50.88 -16.88 -39.50
C VAL A 3 -50.90 -16.95 -37.98
N ALA A 4 -51.24 -18.13 -37.45
CA ALA A 4 -51.21 -18.40 -36.03
C ALA A 4 -49.77 -18.49 -35.53
N VAL A 5 -49.43 -17.63 -34.58
CA VAL A 5 -48.24 -17.73 -33.73
C VAL A 5 -48.48 -18.87 -32.73
N GLY A 6 -47.66 -19.94 -32.82
CA GLY A 6 -47.68 -21.05 -31.87
C GLY A 6 -47.14 -20.64 -30.50
N PRO A 7 -47.61 -21.26 -29.39
CA PRO A 7 -47.39 -20.76 -28.05
C PRO A 7 -45.95 -21.00 -27.58
N ALA A 8 -45.39 -19.97 -26.95
CA ALA A 8 -44.27 -20.07 -26.04
C ALA A 8 -44.64 -20.96 -24.84
N GLY A 9 -43.84 -21.98 -24.54
CA GLY A 9 -44.13 -22.86 -23.40
C GLY A 9 -43.30 -24.14 -23.33
N GLY A 10 -41.99 -24.08 -23.62
CA GLY A 10 -41.09 -25.18 -23.28
C GLY A 10 -40.68 -25.07 -21.82
N ALA A 11 -41.34 -25.82 -20.93
CA ALA A 11 -40.86 -26.01 -19.56
C ALA A 11 -39.42 -26.54 -19.62
N ALA A 12 -38.48 -25.85 -18.99
CA ALA A 12 -37.12 -26.36 -18.82
C ALA A 12 -37.21 -27.68 -18.03
N GLY A 13 -37.17 -28.81 -18.73
CA GLY A 13 -37.19 -30.14 -18.13
C GLY A 13 -36.03 -30.33 -17.16
N ASP A 14 -36.24 -31.14 -16.11
CA ASP A 14 -35.21 -31.51 -15.14
C ASP A 14 -33.92 -31.92 -15.88
N PRO A 15 -32.77 -31.25 -15.66
CA PRO A 15 -31.54 -31.57 -16.37
C PRO A 15 -31.21 -33.05 -16.25
N GLY A 16 -30.79 -33.65 -17.36
CA GLY A 16 -30.41 -35.06 -17.40
C GLY A 16 -29.35 -35.40 -16.34
N PRO A 17 -29.25 -36.67 -15.92
CA PRO A 17 -28.29 -37.10 -14.91
C PRO A 17 -26.83 -36.73 -15.25
N GLU A 18 -26.46 -36.73 -16.54
CA GLU A 18 -25.14 -36.30 -17.02
C GLU A 18 -24.90 -34.80 -16.78
N THR A 19 -25.85 -33.95 -17.15
CA THR A 19 -25.77 -32.49 -16.90
C THR A 19 -25.68 -32.16 -15.41
N ARG A 20 -26.38 -32.94 -14.55
CA ARG A 20 -26.27 -32.81 -13.09
C ARG A 20 -24.89 -33.26 -12.56
N ALA A 21 -24.29 -34.28 -13.15
CA ALA A 21 -22.95 -34.75 -12.79
C ALA A 21 -21.88 -33.72 -13.19
N GLU A 22 -21.94 -33.20 -14.42
CA GLU A 22 -21.06 -32.14 -14.91
C GLU A 22 -21.19 -30.86 -14.08
N ALA A 23 -22.42 -30.46 -13.73
CA ALA A 23 -22.66 -29.32 -12.86
C ALA A 23 -22.06 -29.54 -11.46
N ARG A 24 -22.17 -30.75 -10.89
CA ARG A 24 -21.56 -31.09 -9.59
C ARG A 24 -20.04 -31.07 -9.65
N GLU A 25 -19.45 -31.59 -10.72
CA GLU A 25 -18.00 -31.58 -10.93
C GLU A 25 -17.48 -30.15 -11.10
N ALA A 26 -18.15 -29.33 -11.91
CA ALA A 26 -17.83 -27.91 -12.07
C ALA A 26 -17.94 -27.14 -10.74
N LEU A 27 -18.98 -27.41 -9.94
CA LEU A 27 -19.14 -26.81 -8.61
C LEU A 27 -18.04 -27.26 -7.64
N ALA A 28 -17.64 -28.54 -7.68
CA ALA A 28 -16.55 -29.08 -6.87
C ALA A 28 -15.19 -28.47 -7.26
N ALA A 29 -14.92 -28.35 -8.57
CA ALA A 29 -13.72 -27.70 -9.10
C ALA A 29 -13.65 -26.21 -8.72
N ALA A 30 -14.80 -25.53 -8.66
CA ALA A 30 -14.89 -24.12 -8.26
C ALA A 30 -14.72 -23.88 -6.74
N ALA A 31 -14.82 -24.90 -5.88
CA ALA A 31 -14.81 -24.73 -4.43
C ALA A 31 -13.46 -24.21 -3.89
N ARG A 32 -12.33 -24.70 -4.43
CA ARG A 32 -10.99 -24.27 -4.00
C ARG A 32 -10.66 -22.82 -4.43
N PRO A 33 -10.83 -22.42 -5.71
CA PRO A 33 -10.65 -21.04 -6.14
C PRO A 33 -11.57 -20.06 -5.39
N ARG A 34 -12.81 -20.46 -5.08
CA ARG A 34 -13.73 -19.64 -4.28
C ARG A 34 -13.26 -19.40 -2.86
N ARG A 35 -12.50 -20.33 -2.26
CA ARG A 35 -11.97 -20.17 -0.90
C ARG A 35 -10.62 -19.43 -0.89
N PHE A 36 -9.73 -19.74 -1.83
CA PHE A 36 -8.35 -19.26 -1.85
C PHE A 36 -8.05 -18.24 -2.96
N GLY A 37 -9.08 -17.67 -3.60
CA GLY A 37 -8.95 -16.78 -4.75
C GLY A 37 -8.00 -15.60 -4.52
N ALA A 38 -8.03 -15.00 -3.31
CA ALA A 38 -7.12 -13.92 -2.95
C ALA A 38 -5.66 -14.37 -2.95
N TRP A 39 -5.38 -15.58 -2.48
CA TRP A 39 -4.04 -16.14 -2.50
C TRP A 39 -3.57 -16.45 -3.91
N TYR A 40 -4.43 -17.01 -4.77
CA TYR A 40 -4.07 -17.25 -6.18
C TYR A 40 -3.78 -15.96 -6.94
N VAL A 41 -4.56 -14.90 -6.68
CA VAL A 41 -4.27 -13.57 -7.24
C VAL A 41 -2.93 -13.05 -6.71
N ALA A 42 -2.66 -13.16 -5.40
CA ALA A 42 -1.39 -12.76 -4.81
C ALA A 42 -0.21 -13.56 -5.40
N GLU A 43 -0.36 -14.86 -5.57
CA GLU A 43 0.64 -15.74 -6.17
C GLU A 43 0.95 -15.34 -7.62
N HIS A 44 -0.09 -15.06 -8.42
CA HIS A 44 0.09 -14.51 -9.75
C HIS A 44 0.90 -13.20 -9.71
N ARG A 45 0.57 -12.30 -8.79
CA ARG A 45 1.33 -11.04 -8.61
C ARG A 45 2.77 -11.28 -8.14
N PHE A 46 3.02 -12.25 -7.27
CA PHE A 46 4.38 -12.61 -6.86
C PHE A 46 5.20 -13.16 -8.02
N ARG A 47 4.60 -13.95 -8.90
CA ARG A 47 5.26 -14.44 -10.13
C ARG A 47 5.59 -13.30 -11.08
N VAL A 48 4.69 -12.34 -11.24
CA VAL A 48 4.96 -11.12 -12.02
C VAL A 48 6.07 -10.30 -11.35
N MET A 49 6.05 -10.13 -10.03
CA MET A 49 7.09 -9.39 -9.29
C MET A 49 8.46 -10.05 -9.39
N ARG A 50 8.51 -11.38 -9.45
CA ARG A 50 9.74 -12.13 -9.64
C ARG A 50 10.44 -11.79 -10.96
N SER A 51 9.71 -11.43 -12.01
CA SER A 51 10.31 -11.12 -13.32
C SER A 51 11.15 -9.84 -13.31
N TYR A 52 10.84 -8.89 -12.43
CA TYR A 52 11.59 -7.64 -12.25
C TYR A 52 12.27 -7.55 -10.87
N LEU A 53 12.45 -8.68 -10.18
CA LEU A 53 13.05 -8.73 -8.84
C LEU A 53 14.45 -8.12 -8.81
N GLN A 54 15.26 -8.33 -9.85
CA GLN A 54 16.59 -7.70 -9.94
C GLN A 54 16.47 -6.17 -9.92
N THR A 55 15.53 -5.59 -10.66
CA THR A 55 15.27 -4.14 -10.65
C THR A 55 14.81 -3.69 -9.26
N VAL A 56 13.92 -4.44 -8.60
CA VAL A 56 13.46 -4.13 -7.22
C VAL A 56 14.61 -4.17 -6.24
N LEU A 57 15.50 -5.17 -6.33
CA LEU A 57 16.64 -5.27 -5.42
C LEU A 57 17.65 -4.16 -5.70
N VAL A 58 18.08 -3.97 -6.96
CA VAL A 58 19.08 -2.94 -7.29
C VAL A 58 18.60 -1.53 -6.88
N THR A 59 17.36 -1.17 -7.21
CA THR A 59 16.79 0.12 -6.78
C THR A 59 16.48 0.16 -5.28
N GLY A 60 16.02 -0.95 -4.71
CA GLY A 60 15.68 -1.11 -3.31
C GLY A 60 16.88 -1.10 -2.36
N PHE A 61 18.08 -1.43 -2.82
CA PHE A 61 19.32 -1.28 -2.05
C PHE A 61 19.99 0.08 -2.30
N GLY A 62 20.08 0.49 -3.57
CA GLY A 62 20.78 1.72 -3.93
C GLY A 62 20.14 2.97 -3.34
N ASN A 63 18.80 3.05 -3.36
CA ASN A 63 18.07 4.21 -2.88
C ASN A 63 18.26 4.44 -1.36
N PRO A 64 17.92 3.51 -0.45
CA PRO A 64 18.18 3.67 0.99
C PRO A 64 19.64 3.95 1.30
N LEU A 65 20.57 3.23 0.68
CA LEU A 65 22.00 3.45 0.91
C LEU A 65 22.41 4.88 0.58
N LEU A 66 22.06 5.36 -0.62
CA LEU A 66 22.42 6.71 -1.07
C LEU A 66 21.74 7.79 -0.22
N TYR A 67 20.45 7.64 0.10
CA TYR A 67 19.74 8.64 0.91
C TYR A 67 20.24 8.67 2.35
N LEU A 68 20.45 7.52 2.99
CA LEU A 68 20.98 7.49 4.36
C LEU A 68 22.42 7.98 4.42
N LEU A 69 23.23 7.70 3.41
CA LEU A 69 24.60 8.22 3.34
C LEU A 69 24.60 9.73 3.09
N ALA A 70 23.77 10.23 2.17
CA ALA A 70 23.64 11.66 1.90
C ALA A 70 23.10 12.43 3.13
N MET A 71 22.10 11.88 3.81
CA MET A 71 21.50 12.51 4.99
C MET A 71 22.38 12.35 6.23
N GLY A 72 23.04 11.22 6.41
CA GLY A 72 23.90 10.94 7.56
C GLY A 72 25.24 11.66 7.48
N LEU A 73 26.01 11.44 6.42
CA LEU A 73 27.33 12.05 6.25
C LEU A 73 27.25 13.48 5.72
N GLY A 74 26.36 13.74 4.76
CA GLY A 74 26.21 15.06 4.15
C GLY A 74 25.49 16.03 5.08
N LEU A 75 24.17 15.87 5.23
CA LEU A 75 23.37 16.83 6.00
C LEU A 75 23.59 16.70 7.52
N GLY A 76 23.78 15.49 8.02
CA GLY A 76 23.98 15.22 9.44
C GLY A 76 25.26 15.84 9.99
N SER A 77 26.34 15.91 9.21
CA SER A 77 27.58 16.60 9.61
C SER A 77 27.38 18.12 9.70
N LEU A 78 26.63 18.71 8.76
CA LEU A 78 26.27 20.14 8.79
C LEU A 78 25.38 20.48 9.97
N VAL A 79 24.36 19.65 10.26
CA VAL A 79 23.48 19.84 11.42
C VAL A 79 24.29 19.70 12.70
N SER A 80 25.15 18.67 12.79
CA SER A 80 25.98 18.45 13.98
C SER A 80 26.96 19.60 14.22
N ALA A 81 27.54 20.18 13.17
CA ALA A 81 28.45 21.30 13.26
C ALA A 81 27.76 22.60 13.74
N ASN A 82 26.50 22.82 13.39
CA ASN A 82 25.76 24.04 13.72
C ASN A 82 24.93 23.95 15.01
N MET A 83 24.38 22.77 15.32
CA MET A 83 23.42 22.55 16.40
C MET A 83 23.88 21.52 17.45
N GLY A 84 25.06 20.92 17.27
CA GLY A 84 25.60 19.87 18.13
C GLY A 84 25.19 18.45 17.73
N PRO A 85 25.82 17.41 18.29
CA PRO A 85 25.65 16.01 17.85
C PRO A 85 24.25 15.42 18.07
N ASN A 86 23.43 16.03 18.95
CA ASN A 86 22.08 15.59 19.31
C ASN A 86 21.02 16.66 18.99
N ALA A 87 21.21 17.34 17.87
CA ALA A 87 20.50 18.56 17.49
C ALA A 87 18.97 18.44 17.38
N VAL A 88 18.43 17.25 17.09
CA VAL A 88 17.00 17.08 16.79
C VAL A 88 16.42 16.06 17.76
N ASP A 89 15.47 16.49 18.60
CA ASP A 89 14.83 15.66 19.64
C ASP A 89 15.81 14.92 20.56
N GLY A 90 17.01 15.48 20.76
CA GLY A 90 18.05 14.87 21.60
C GLY A 90 18.76 13.68 20.96
N VAL A 91 18.57 13.42 19.67
CA VAL A 91 19.23 12.35 18.90
C VAL A 91 20.01 12.91 17.71
N SER A 92 20.86 12.06 17.11
CA SER A 92 21.55 12.42 15.88
C SER A 92 20.56 12.67 14.75
N TYR A 93 20.90 13.57 13.83
CA TYR A 93 20.06 13.87 12.66
C TYR A 93 19.72 12.60 11.86
N LEU A 94 20.68 11.68 11.75
CA LEU A 94 20.47 10.40 11.09
C LEU A 94 19.43 9.54 11.82
N ALA A 95 19.48 9.44 13.15
CA ALA A 95 18.50 8.69 13.94
C ALA A 95 17.09 9.29 13.84
N PHE A 96 16.99 10.61 13.65
CA PHE A 96 15.72 11.32 13.43
C PHE A 96 15.11 11.08 12.04
N VAL A 97 15.94 11.17 10.98
CA VAL A 97 15.49 11.09 9.58
C VAL A 97 15.30 9.65 9.08
N ALA A 98 16.14 8.72 9.53
CA ALA A 98 16.11 7.32 9.14
C ALA A 98 14.71 6.65 9.17
N PRO A 99 13.96 6.68 10.29
CA PRO A 99 12.61 6.11 10.34
C PRO A 99 11.63 6.80 9.38
N ALA A 100 11.76 8.11 9.20
CA ALA A 100 10.91 8.87 8.28
C ALA A 100 11.15 8.49 6.82
N LEU A 101 12.42 8.23 6.44
CA LEU A 101 12.75 7.74 5.09
C LEU A 101 12.21 6.33 4.85
N LEU A 102 12.25 5.45 5.86
CA LEU A 102 11.63 4.12 5.77
C LEU A 102 10.12 4.23 5.51
N CYS A 103 9.41 5.07 6.27
CA CYS A 103 7.97 5.30 6.07
C CYS A 103 7.68 5.93 4.70
N THR A 104 8.51 6.88 4.25
CA THR A 104 8.39 7.51 2.93
C THR A 104 8.57 6.50 1.80
N ALA A 105 9.54 5.58 1.93
CA ALA A 105 9.75 4.51 0.97
C ALA A 105 8.55 3.56 0.92
N ALA A 106 8.00 3.18 2.08
CA ALA A 106 6.80 2.35 2.17
C ALA A 106 5.58 3.00 1.49
N VAL A 107 5.36 4.29 1.74
CA VAL A 107 4.30 5.09 1.12
C VAL A 107 4.50 5.21 -0.40
N THR A 108 5.73 5.43 -0.86
CA THR A 108 6.05 5.49 -2.30
C THR A 108 5.74 4.16 -2.99
N VAL A 109 6.20 3.04 -2.41
CA VAL A 109 5.93 1.70 -2.95
C VAL A 109 4.43 1.43 -2.98
N ALA A 110 3.70 1.74 -1.90
CA ALA A 110 2.25 1.56 -1.86
C ALA A 110 1.56 2.41 -2.94
N SER A 111 1.99 3.66 -3.13
CA SER A 111 1.42 4.57 -4.12
C SER A 111 1.57 4.04 -5.54
N GLU A 112 2.74 3.49 -5.89
CA GLU A 112 2.97 2.87 -7.20
C GLU A 112 2.12 1.60 -7.38
N GLU A 113 2.12 0.72 -6.38
CA GLU A 113 1.48 -0.60 -6.43
C GLU A 113 -0.05 -0.56 -6.41
N PHE A 114 -0.62 0.46 -5.79
CA PHE A 114 -2.05 0.70 -5.79
C PHE A 114 -2.51 1.59 -6.95
N THR A 115 -1.57 2.09 -7.76
CA THR A 115 -1.85 2.86 -8.97
C THR A 115 -1.74 1.98 -10.21
N TYR A 116 -0.51 1.63 -10.61
CA TYR A 116 -0.25 1.06 -11.94
C TYR A 116 -0.85 -0.33 -12.10
N PRO A 117 -0.70 -1.27 -11.13
CA PRO A 117 -1.35 -2.57 -11.20
C PRO A 117 -2.89 -2.51 -11.22
N ILE A 118 -3.49 -1.56 -10.50
CA ILE A 118 -4.95 -1.39 -10.48
C ILE A 118 -5.43 -0.84 -11.82
N MET A 119 -4.75 0.17 -12.36
CA MET A 119 -5.08 0.74 -13.67
C MET A 119 -4.85 -0.28 -14.79
N LEU A 120 -3.78 -1.07 -14.70
CA LEU A 120 -3.53 -2.19 -15.61
C LEU A 120 -4.71 -3.17 -15.56
N GLY A 121 -5.06 -3.65 -14.36
CA GLY A 121 -6.07 -4.67 -14.15
C GLY A 121 -7.49 -4.29 -14.58
N PHE A 122 -7.87 -3.01 -14.45
CA PHE A 122 -9.18 -2.52 -14.88
C PHE A 122 -9.21 -1.97 -16.30
N LYS A 123 -8.11 -1.39 -16.81
CA LYS A 123 -8.15 -0.55 -18.01
C LYS A 123 -7.09 -0.87 -19.06
N TRP A 124 -5.80 -0.76 -18.74
CA TRP A 124 -4.76 -0.83 -19.79
C TRP A 124 -4.58 -2.24 -20.36
N ASN A 125 -4.73 -3.26 -19.53
CA ASN A 125 -4.79 -4.66 -19.95
C ASN A 125 -5.71 -5.39 -18.96
N PRO A 126 -7.03 -5.52 -19.25
CA PRO A 126 -8.10 -5.77 -18.29
C PRO A 126 -8.06 -7.18 -17.65
N THR A 127 -6.98 -7.50 -16.97
CA THR A 127 -6.68 -8.80 -16.35
C THR A 127 -7.64 -9.10 -15.21
N PHE A 128 -8.23 -8.10 -14.55
CA PHE A 128 -9.23 -8.34 -13.50
C PHE A 128 -10.53 -8.93 -14.05
N TYR A 129 -10.92 -8.57 -15.28
CA TYR A 129 -12.07 -9.18 -15.96
C TYR A 129 -11.77 -10.65 -16.30
N GLY A 130 -10.55 -10.94 -16.78
CA GLY A 130 -10.12 -12.31 -17.04
C GLY A 130 -10.08 -13.17 -15.77
N ILE A 131 -9.57 -12.63 -14.65
CA ILE A 131 -9.58 -13.34 -13.36
C ILE A 131 -11.01 -13.55 -12.87
N ASN A 132 -11.88 -12.55 -13.01
CA ASN A 132 -13.27 -12.63 -12.55
C ASN A 132 -14.16 -13.56 -13.40
N ALA A 133 -13.74 -13.89 -14.63
CA ALA A 133 -14.38 -14.93 -15.43
C ALA A 133 -14.15 -16.35 -14.85
N SER A 134 -13.17 -16.51 -13.96
CA SER A 134 -12.99 -17.72 -13.15
C SER A 134 -13.81 -17.64 -11.85
N PRO A 135 -13.93 -18.73 -11.05
CA PRO A 135 -14.64 -18.72 -9.76
C PRO A 135 -13.97 -17.87 -8.64
N ILE A 136 -13.40 -16.71 -8.97
CA ILE A 136 -12.76 -15.76 -8.07
C ILE A 136 -13.60 -14.49 -8.01
N SER A 137 -14.00 -14.09 -6.80
CA SER A 137 -14.81 -12.89 -6.60
C SER A 137 -14.01 -11.59 -6.78
N PRO A 138 -14.66 -10.47 -7.15
CA PRO A 138 -14.00 -9.16 -7.25
C PRO A 138 -13.31 -8.73 -5.95
N GLY A 139 -13.90 -9.06 -4.80
CA GLY A 139 -13.31 -8.81 -3.50
C GLY A 139 -11.98 -9.56 -3.32
N GLN A 140 -11.92 -10.83 -3.72
CA GLN A 140 -10.69 -11.62 -3.67
C GLN A 140 -9.59 -11.09 -4.57
N ILE A 141 -9.94 -10.50 -5.71
CA ILE A 141 -8.96 -9.84 -6.59
C ILE A 141 -8.28 -8.69 -5.84
N ILE A 142 -9.08 -7.81 -5.21
CA ILE A 142 -8.54 -6.70 -4.42
C ILE A 142 -7.73 -7.20 -3.23
N ASP A 143 -8.22 -8.21 -2.51
CA ASP A 143 -7.53 -8.80 -1.36
C ASP A 143 -6.17 -9.39 -1.77
N GLY A 144 -6.11 -10.08 -2.91
CA GLY A 144 -4.86 -10.61 -3.47
C GLY A 144 -3.88 -9.54 -3.92
N VAL A 145 -4.38 -8.41 -4.45
CA VAL A 145 -3.55 -7.23 -4.71
C VAL A 145 -2.95 -6.74 -3.39
N VAL A 146 -3.76 -6.46 -2.39
CA VAL A 146 -3.30 -5.96 -1.08
C VAL A 146 -2.26 -6.89 -0.44
N ILE A 147 -2.48 -8.21 -0.43
CA ILE A 147 -1.52 -9.19 0.10
C ILE A 147 -0.15 -9.06 -0.57
N ALA A 148 -0.12 -8.98 -1.91
CA ALA A 148 1.14 -8.83 -2.62
C ALA A 148 1.81 -7.47 -2.38
N VAL A 149 1.04 -6.39 -2.22
CA VAL A 149 1.58 -5.07 -1.85
C VAL A 149 2.17 -5.09 -0.44
N VAL A 150 1.50 -5.72 0.53
CA VAL A 150 2.01 -5.88 1.90
C VAL A 150 3.39 -6.54 1.89
N ALA A 151 3.54 -7.66 1.17
CA ALA A 151 4.82 -8.33 1.05
C ALA A 151 5.89 -7.46 0.37
N ARG A 152 5.53 -6.69 -0.66
CA ARG A 152 6.47 -5.75 -1.32
C ARG A 152 6.93 -4.67 -0.34
N ILE A 153 6.02 -4.05 0.40
CA ILE A 153 6.36 -3.01 1.39
C ILE A 153 7.20 -3.59 2.53
N LEU A 154 6.83 -4.75 3.08
CA LEU A 154 7.60 -5.42 4.13
C LEU A 154 9.05 -5.66 3.69
N GLY A 155 9.26 -6.12 2.45
CA GLY A 155 10.61 -6.30 1.88
C GLY A 155 11.39 -4.99 1.80
N THR A 156 10.79 -3.93 1.24
CA THR A 156 11.44 -2.61 1.14
C THR A 156 11.74 -2.01 2.52
N SER A 157 10.79 -2.05 3.45
CA SER A 157 10.95 -1.56 4.81
C SER A 157 12.01 -2.35 5.60
N ALA A 158 12.09 -3.67 5.40
CA ALA A 158 13.14 -4.49 6.01
C ALA A 158 14.53 -4.14 5.48
N ILE A 159 14.68 -3.87 4.18
CA ILE A 159 15.96 -3.41 3.61
C ILE A 159 16.34 -2.04 4.18
N TYR A 160 15.41 -1.08 4.22
CA TYR A 160 15.64 0.21 4.87
C TYR A 160 16.07 0.02 6.33
N PHE A 161 15.33 -0.77 7.10
CA PHE A 161 15.63 -1.04 8.49
C PHE A 161 17.03 -1.66 8.68
N ALA A 162 17.43 -2.59 7.81
CA ALA A 162 18.77 -3.18 7.84
C ALA A 162 19.86 -2.11 7.68
N PHE A 163 19.69 -1.16 6.75
CA PHE A 163 20.61 -0.03 6.62
C PHE A 163 20.55 0.91 7.83
N MET A 164 19.37 1.18 8.38
CA MET A 164 19.25 2.01 9.59
C MET A 164 20.04 1.41 10.75
N VAL A 165 19.97 0.09 10.94
CA VAL A 165 20.77 -0.63 11.94
C VAL A 165 22.26 -0.55 11.60
N LEU A 166 22.65 -0.80 10.34
CA LEU A 166 24.05 -0.73 9.89
C LEU A 166 24.69 0.64 10.15
N PHE A 167 23.93 1.72 9.97
CA PHE A 167 24.40 3.08 10.20
C PHE A 167 24.18 3.58 11.64
N GLY A 168 23.74 2.72 12.56
CA GLY A 168 23.56 3.09 13.98
C GLY A 168 22.41 4.07 14.24
N ALA A 169 21.40 4.12 13.36
CA ALA A 169 20.26 5.02 13.44
C ALA A 169 19.10 4.49 14.30
N VAL A 170 19.28 3.33 14.95
CA VAL A 170 18.24 2.65 15.74
C VAL A 170 18.77 2.32 17.14
N PRO A 171 18.71 3.27 18.10
CA PRO A 171 19.13 3.02 19.48
C PRO A 171 18.26 2.03 20.26
N SER A 172 16.98 1.88 19.89
CA SER A 172 16.00 1.07 20.62
C SER A 172 15.93 -0.37 20.11
N PRO A 173 15.83 -1.38 21.01
CA PRO A 173 15.63 -2.79 20.61
C PRO A 173 14.28 -3.05 19.93
N TRP A 174 13.32 -2.13 20.09
CA TRP A 174 11.99 -2.22 19.47
C TRP A 174 11.94 -1.60 18.07
N GLY A 175 13.08 -1.13 17.54
CA GLY A 175 13.11 -0.43 16.26
C GLY A 175 12.56 -1.23 15.09
N TRP A 176 12.61 -2.57 15.13
CA TRP A 176 12.06 -3.43 14.06
C TRP A 176 10.55 -3.24 13.86
N VAL A 177 9.82 -2.74 14.86
CA VAL A 177 8.40 -2.41 14.76
C VAL A 177 8.15 -1.32 13.70
N SER A 178 9.15 -0.48 13.38
CA SER A 178 9.05 0.51 12.31
C SER A 178 8.76 -0.13 10.94
N ILE A 179 9.11 -1.40 10.72
CA ILE A 179 8.77 -2.15 9.51
C ILE A 179 7.24 -2.32 9.40
N LEU A 180 6.60 -2.70 10.52
CA LEU A 180 5.15 -2.89 10.58
C LEU A 180 4.42 -1.54 10.51
N VAL A 181 4.94 -0.53 11.20
CA VAL A 181 4.39 0.83 11.18
C VAL A 181 4.50 1.45 9.79
N GLY A 182 5.66 1.33 9.13
CA GLY A 182 5.86 1.78 7.76
C GLY A 182 4.92 1.06 6.78
N THR A 183 4.72 -0.26 6.96
CA THR A 183 3.76 -1.03 6.17
C THR A 183 2.34 -0.52 6.37
N LEU A 184 1.91 -0.28 7.61
CA LEU A 184 0.61 0.28 7.92
C LEU A 184 0.44 1.70 7.36
N GLY A 185 1.48 2.54 7.44
CA GLY A 185 1.51 3.88 6.85
C GLY A 185 1.36 3.85 5.33
N GLY A 186 2.10 2.95 4.66
CA GLY A 186 2.00 2.73 3.22
C GLY A 186 0.61 2.26 2.81
N LEU A 187 0.02 1.30 3.53
CA LEU A 187 -1.34 0.85 3.31
C LEU A 187 -2.39 1.94 3.54
N ALA A 188 -2.23 2.74 4.59
CA ALA A 188 -3.15 3.82 4.93
C ALA A 188 -3.21 4.90 3.85
N PHE A 189 -2.08 5.27 3.25
CA PHE A 189 -2.05 6.21 2.13
C PHE A 189 -2.41 5.54 0.79
N GLY A 190 -1.96 4.31 0.59
CA GLY A 190 -2.13 3.56 -0.65
C GLY A 190 -3.54 3.06 -0.91
N ALA A 191 -4.31 2.69 0.11
CA ALA A 191 -5.69 2.24 -0.06
C ALA A 191 -6.63 3.33 -0.62
N PRO A 192 -6.55 4.61 -0.19
CA PRO A 192 -7.23 5.71 -0.86
C PRO A 192 -6.90 5.84 -2.35
N ILE A 193 -5.62 5.67 -2.71
CA ILE A 193 -5.18 5.66 -4.11
C ILE A 193 -5.82 4.49 -4.85
N MET A 194 -5.77 3.28 -4.29
CA MET A 194 -6.41 2.09 -4.88
C MET A 194 -7.89 2.32 -5.15
N ALA A 195 -8.62 2.87 -4.17
CA ALA A 195 -10.04 3.18 -4.31
C ALA A 195 -10.28 4.21 -5.41
N TYR A 196 -9.54 5.32 -5.41
CA TYR A 196 -9.66 6.35 -6.42
C TYR A 196 -9.35 5.82 -7.83
N VAL A 197 -8.22 5.14 -8.01
CA VAL A 197 -7.79 4.58 -9.29
C VAL A 197 -8.78 3.53 -9.79
N ALA A 198 -9.36 2.72 -8.90
CA ALA A 198 -10.40 1.75 -9.26
C ALA A 198 -11.68 2.42 -9.81
N THR A 199 -11.95 3.70 -9.49
CA THR A 199 -13.07 4.45 -10.08
C THR A 199 -12.78 5.03 -11.46
N LEU A 200 -11.51 5.11 -11.87
CA LEU A 200 -11.14 5.75 -13.12
C LEU A 200 -11.56 4.88 -14.33
N GLU A 201 -12.22 5.52 -15.28
CA GLU A 201 -12.60 4.91 -16.56
C GLU A 201 -11.74 5.40 -17.73
N GLN A 202 -11.08 6.55 -17.54
CA GLN A 202 -10.18 7.18 -18.50
C GLN A 202 -8.88 7.59 -17.80
N ASP A 203 -7.77 7.45 -18.52
CA ASP A 203 -6.46 7.95 -18.10
C ASP A 203 -6.16 9.25 -18.83
N THR A 204 -6.43 10.38 -18.17
CA THR A 204 -6.23 11.74 -18.67
C THR A 204 -5.19 12.50 -17.85
N GLY A 205 -4.35 11.78 -17.09
CA GLY A 205 -3.30 12.36 -16.25
C GLY A 205 -3.68 12.56 -14.78
N GLN A 206 -4.82 12.03 -14.32
CA GLN A 206 -5.26 12.13 -12.92
C GLN A 206 -4.26 11.51 -11.95
N ILE A 207 -3.60 10.42 -12.35
CA ILE A 207 -2.55 9.76 -11.57
C ILE A 207 -1.36 10.71 -11.37
N ALA A 208 -0.89 11.35 -12.44
CA ALA A 208 0.23 12.28 -12.36
C ALA A 208 -0.10 13.50 -11.48
N MET A 209 -1.34 14.00 -11.54
CA MET A 209 -1.83 15.05 -10.65
C MET A 209 -1.81 14.59 -9.19
N LEU A 210 -2.29 13.38 -8.90
CA LEU A 210 -2.27 12.84 -7.53
C LEU A 210 -0.84 12.76 -6.98
N MET A 211 0.10 12.23 -7.75
CA MET A 211 1.49 12.12 -7.30
C MET A 211 2.15 13.48 -7.06
N ARG A 212 1.86 14.48 -7.90
CA ARG A 212 2.48 15.81 -7.81
C ARG A 212 1.83 16.72 -6.78
N PHE A 213 0.51 16.67 -6.62
CA PHE A 213 -0.23 17.60 -5.77
C PHE A 213 -0.66 17.00 -4.43
N VAL A 214 -0.55 15.68 -4.25
CA VAL A 214 -0.87 15.02 -2.98
C VAL A 214 0.38 14.40 -2.36
N LEU A 215 1.04 13.46 -3.05
CA LEU A 215 2.17 12.73 -2.48
C LEU A 215 3.37 13.65 -2.19
N LEU A 216 3.72 14.53 -3.12
CA LEU A 216 4.88 15.44 -2.95
C LEU A 216 4.66 16.45 -1.81
N PRO A 217 3.56 17.23 -1.75
CA PRO A 217 3.34 18.15 -0.64
C PRO A 217 3.25 17.41 0.70
N MET A 218 2.53 16.29 0.74
CA MET A 218 2.46 15.47 1.95
C MET A 218 3.85 15.06 2.43
N SER A 219 4.72 14.56 1.54
CA SER A 219 6.07 14.12 1.89
C SER A 219 6.95 15.23 2.46
N LEU A 220 6.75 16.47 1.98
CA LEU A 220 7.49 17.64 2.44
C LEU A 220 7.00 18.15 3.82
N PHE A 221 5.68 18.13 4.03
CA PHE A 221 5.04 18.68 5.24
C PHE A 221 4.75 17.64 6.33
N SER A 222 5.17 16.38 6.17
CA SER A 222 4.98 15.31 7.18
C SER A 222 6.06 15.26 8.26
N GLY A 223 6.88 16.31 8.40
CA GLY A 223 7.95 16.33 9.40
C GLY A 223 9.09 15.34 9.14
N THR A 224 9.32 14.99 7.87
CA THR A 224 10.32 13.98 7.46
C THR A 224 11.76 14.42 7.76
N PHE A 225 12.08 15.68 7.46
CA PHE A 225 13.44 16.23 7.58
C PHE A 225 13.65 17.07 8.84
N PHE A 226 12.59 17.67 9.36
CA PHE A 226 12.58 18.48 10.58
C PHE A 226 11.28 18.23 11.35
N PRO A 227 11.25 18.41 12.67
CA PRO A 227 10.04 18.25 13.46
C PRO A 227 8.88 19.10 12.92
N LEU A 228 7.67 18.56 12.94
CA LEU A 228 6.48 19.26 12.45
C LEU A 228 6.23 20.57 13.25
N SER A 229 6.57 20.56 14.55
CA SER A 229 6.48 21.72 15.43
C SER A 229 7.36 22.90 15.03
N SER A 230 8.41 22.67 14.22
CA SER A 230 9.28 23.72 13.69
C SER A 230 8.66 24.47 12.50
N MET A 231 7.57 23.94 11.91
CA MET A 231 6.86 24.60 10.82
C MET A 231 5.87 25.64 11.35
N PRO A 232 5.57 26.71 10.57
CA PRO A 232 4.48 27.63 10.90
C PRO A 232 3.16 26.91 11.16
N TRP A 233 2.39 27.38 12.15
CA TRP A 233 1.16 26.70 12.61
C TRP A 233 0.17 26.38 11.47
N PHE A 234 0.10 27.25 10.45
CA PHE A 234 -0.79 27.08 9.30
C PHE A 234 -0.35 25.99 8.31
N LEU A 235 0.83 25.39 8.46
CA LEU A 235 1.28 24.24 7.67
C LEU A 235 1.19 22.92 8.43
N GLN A 236 1.12 22.98 9.77
CA GLN A 236 1.14 21.78 10.62
C GLN A 236 -0.08 20.88 10.38
N TRP A 237 -1.24 21.44 10.02
CA TRP A 237 -2.44 20.65 9.73
C TRP A 237 -2.26 19.69 8.54
N ILE A 238 -1.41 20.02 7.56
CA ILE A 238 -1.09 19.11 6.45
C ILE A 238 -0.38 17.87 6.98
N GLY A 239 0.55 18.07 7.93
CA GLY A 239 1.20 16.99 8.66
C GLY A 239 0.20 16.17 9.48
N TRP A 240 -0.68 16.80 10.26
CA TRP A 240 -1.63 16.07 11.11
C TRP A 240 -2.67 15.23 10.37
N ILE A 241 -2.99 15.56 9.11
CA ILE A 241 -3.87 14.73 8.28
C ILE A 241 -3.08 13.62 7.58
N SER A 242 -1.77 13.80 7.42
CA SER A 242 -0.93 12.91 6.63
C SER A 242 -0.73 11.54 7.31
N PRO A 243 -1.07 10.42 6.63
CA PRO A 243 -0.70 9.09 7.10
C PRO A 243 0.83 8.91 7.24
N LEU A 244 1.61 9.65 6.45
CA LEU A 244 3.07 9.61 6.52
C LEU A 244 3.58 10.23 7.83
N TRP A 245 2.98 11.33 8.31
CA TRP A 245 3.35 11.90 9.61
C TRP A 245 3.04 10.92 10.72
N HIS A 246 1.84 10.32 10.74
CA HIS A 246 1.47 9.39 11.79
C HIS A 246 2.35 8.14 11.84
N SER A 247 2.74 7.59 10.68
CA SER A 247 3.66 6.46 10.63
C SER A 247 5.10 6.84 10.97
N THR A 248 5.50 8.07 10.69
CA THR A 248 6.84 8.59 11.03
C THR A 248 7.00 8.77 12.53
N GLU A 249 6.10 9.50 13.20
CA GLU A 249 6.16 9.73 14.66
C GLU A 249 6.14 8.41 15.42
N LEU A 250 5.20 7.53 15.08
CA LEU A 250 5.11 6.21 15.70
C LEU A 250 6.39 5.38 15.47
N SER A 251 7.02 5.47 14.29
CA SER A 251 8.30 4.82 14.05
C SER A 251 9.42 5.41 14.91
N ARG A 252 9.46 6.73 15.12
CA ARG A 252 10.45 7.40 15.98
C ARG A 252 10.34 6.97 17.45
N VAL A 253 9.11 6.78 17.96
CA VAL A 253 8.86 6.19 19.28
C VAL A 253 9.54 4.82 19.39
N PHE A 254 9.38 3.95 18.38
CA PHE A 254 9.97 2.61 18.41
C PHE A 254 11.48 2.57 18.12
N THR A 255 12.01 3.45 17.27
CA THR A 255 13.41 3.39 16.83
C THR A 255 14.38 4.04 17.79
N TYR A 256 14.02 5.17 18.42
CA TYR A 256 14.90 5.86 19.36
C TYR A 256 14.24 6.27 20.68
N GLY A 257 12.97 5.92 20.90
CA GLY A 257 12.29 6.23 22.15
C GLY A 257 11.84 7.68 22.24
N MET A 258 11.39 8.29 21.14
CA MET A 258 10.76 9.62 21.17
C MET A 258 9.71 9.65 22.27
N SER A 259 9.79 10.66 23.14
CA SER A 259 8.83 10.84 24.23
C SER A 259 7.49 11.32 23.69
N GLU A 260 6.54 10.40 23.58
CA GLU A 260 5.16 10.67 23.17
C GLU A 260 4.17 10.09 24.19
N PRO A 261 3.11 10.83 24.57
CA PRO A 261 1.99 10.27 25.32
C PRO A 261 1.39 9.03 24.63
N LEU A 262 1.20 7.94 25.38
CA LEU A 262 0.68 6.66 24.84
C LEU A 262 -0.64 6.81 24.06
N TRP A 263 -1.51 7.75 24.46
CA TRP A 263 -2.77 7.99 23.77
C TRP A 263 -2.57 8.48 22.33
N LEU A 264 -1.51 9.26 22.06
CA LEU A 264 -1.17 9.69 20.69
C LEU A 264 -0.69 8.50 19.86
N SER A 265 0.19 7.64 20.41
CA SER A 265 0.61 6.42 19.73
C SER A 265 -0.58 5.51 19.36
N VAL A 266 -1.59 5.42 20.24
CA VAL A 266 -2.86 4.73 19.94
C VAL A 266 -3.62 5.43 18.81
N VAL A 267 -3.71 6.76 18.82
CA VAL A 267 -4.33 7.54 17.74
C VAL A 267 -3.64 7.29 16.41
N HIS A 268 -2.31 7.26 16.36
CA HIS A 268 -1.54 6.94 15.15
C HIS A 268 -1.95 5.58 14.57
N VAL A 269 -1.97 4.53 15.40
CA VAL A 269 -2.36 3.18 14.96
C VAL A 269 -3.81 3.13 14.48
N VAL A 270 -4.73 3.67 15.27
CA VAL A 270 -6.17 3.64 14.97
C VAL A 270 -6.46 4.44 13.69
N TYR A 271 -5.86 5.61 13.54
CA TYR A 271 -6.02 6.44 12.35
C TYR A 271 -5.57 5.71 11.09
N LEU A 272 -4.34 5.17 11.10
CA LEU A 272 -3.80 4.47 9.94
C LEU A 272 -4.60 3.21 9.60
N ALA A 273 -4.98 2.42 10.61
CA ALA A 273 -5.77 1.21 10.43
C ALA A 273 -7.18 1.53 9.92
N ALA A 274 -7.84 2.55 10.48
CA ALA A 274 -9.17 2.99 10.05
C ALA A 274 -9.15 3.47 8.60
N LEU A 275 -8.13 4.25 8.21
CA LEU A 275 -7.98 4.74 6.85
C LEU A 275 -7.76 3.58 5.87
N PHE A 276 -6.86 2.64 6.19
CA PHE A 276 -6.64 1.45 5.38
C PHE A 276 -7.94 0.62 5.22
N VAL A 277 -8.61 0.26 6.32
CA VAL A 277 -9.81 -0.58 6.30
C VAL A 277 -10.95 0.08 5.54
N ALA A 278 -11.20 1.38 5.78
CA ALA A 278 -12.29 2.10 5.12
C ALA A 278 -12.13 2.09 3.59
N PHE A 279 -10.94 2.44 3.11
CA PHE A 279 -10.70 2.52 1.67
C PHE A 279 -10.49 1.15 1.01
N TRP A 280 -9.92 0.16 1.72
CA TRP A 280 -9.88 -1.23 1.24
C TRP A 280 -11.29 -1.79 1.01
N LEU A 281 -12.20 -1.61 1.96
CA LEU A 281 -13.61 -2.01 1.81
C LEU A 281 -14.29 -1.24 0.68
N TRP A 282 -13.95 0.04 0.49
CA TRP A 282 -14.47 0.82 -0.63
C TRP A 282 -13.98 0.29 -1.98
N SER A 283 -12.68 -0.02 -2.13
CA SER A 283 -12.13 -0.64 -3.34
C SER A 283 -12.81 -1.98 -3.66
N ARG A 284 -13.09 -2.81 -2.66
CA ARG A 284 -13.84 -4.08 -2.85
C ARG A 284 -15.24 -3.83 -3.41
N ARG A 285 -15.95 -2.80 -2.90
CA ARG A 285 -17.27 -2.41 -3.41
C ARG A 285 -17.20 -1.88 -4.85
N ILE A 286 -16.20 -1.08 -5.18
CA ILE A 286 -15.99 -0.58 -6.55
C ILE A 286 -15.71 -1.74 -7.51
N ALA A 287 -14.81 -2.65 -7.13
CA ALA A 287 -14.50 -3.83 -7.93
C ALA A 287 -15.74 -4.70 -8.16
N ALA A 288 -16.56 -4.93 -7.13
CA ALA A 288 -17.81 -5.67 -7.27
C ALA A 288 -18.79 -5.01 -8.26
N ARG A 289 -18.90 -3.67 -8.25
CA ARG A 289 -19.75 -2.93 -9.19
C ARG A 289 -19.22 -2.93 -10.63
N ARG A 290 -17.90 -3.00 -10.82
CA ARG A 290 -17.27 -2.93 -12.15
C ARG A 290 -17.15 -4.28 -12.85
N LEU A 291 -16.90 -5.34 -12.09
CA LEU A 291 -16.59 -6.66 -12.64
C LEU A 291 -17.81 -7.58 -12.75
N ASN A 292 -18.82 -7.43 -11.88
CA ASN A 292 -20.06 -8.22 -11.95
C ASN A 292 -21.08 -7.67 -12.97
N LYS A 293 -20.63 -6.98 -14.01
CA LYS A 293 -21.48 -6.52 -15.12
C LYS A 293 -21.45 -7.56 -16.23
#